data_AF-T2SSI1-F1
#
_entry.id   AF-T2SSI1-F1
#
_cell.length_a   1.000
_cell.length_b   1.000
_cell.length_c   1.000
_cell.angle_alpha   90.00
_cell.angle_beta   90.00
_cell.angle_gamma   90.00
#
_symmetry.space_group_name_H-M   'P 1'
#
loop_
_entity.id
_entity.type
_entity.pdbx_description
1 polymer ?
#
loop_
_entity_poly.entity_id
_entity_poly.type
_entity_poly.pdbx_seq_one_letter_code
_entity_poly.pdbx_strand_id
1 'polypeptide(L)'
;MNYKELLEFNDYAMDLTIRMAHHSTAIENNPLSLAETISILTTEYIPREMPQRAFFEVKNYQNMLPFLLENLKKEQKIDSFFVRELHGILMNFLLPNKGTFKTTDNMILGASFETTPSFQVPIAMKEWC
;
A
#
# COMPACT_ATOMS: atom_id res chain seq x y z
N MET A 1 -10.33 16.66 15.38
CA MET A 1 -10.22 15.20 15.57
C MET A 1 -8.82 14.90 16.06
N ASN A 2 -8.69 14.19 17.18
CA ASN A 2 -7.39 13.80 17.72
C ASN A 2 -6.98 12.49 17.04
N TYR A 3 -5.82 12.43 16.38
CA TYR A 3 -5.40 11.21 15.68
C TYR A 3 -5.28 9.99 16.61
N LYS A 4 -5.15 10.21 17.93
CA LYS A 4 -5.14 9.12 18.92
C LYS A 4 -6.44 8.30 18.92
N GLU A 5 -7.57 8.89 18.54
CA GLU A 5 -8.85 8.18 18.36
C GLU A 5 -8.80 7.16 17.20
N LEU A 6 -7.84 7.31 16.28
CA LEU A 6 -7.60 6.36 15.18
C LEU A 6 -6.69 5.20 15.55
N LEU A 7 -6.02 5.26 16.70
CA LEU A 7 -5.14 4.16 17.13
C LEU A 7 -5.94 2.90 17.47
N GLU A 8 -7.26 3.04 17.66
CA GLU A 8 -8.20 1.93 17.62
C GLU A 8 -8.78 1.78 16.21
N PHE A 9 -8.80 0.56 15.68
CA PHE A 9 -9.38 0.29 14.36
C PHE A 9 -10.91 0.33 14.46
N ASN A 10 -11.46 1.53 14.35
CA ASN A 10 -12.89 1.83 14.41
C ASN A 10 -13.51 2.04 13.02
N ASP A 11 -14.80 2.39 12.98
CA ASP A 11 -15.53 2.62 11.73
C ASP A 11 -14.90 3.70 10.85
N TYR A 12 -14.30 4.74 11.45
CA TYR A 12 -13.58 5.75 10.68
C TYR A 12 -12.30 5.17 10.06
N ALA A 13 -11.51 4.39 10.81
CA ALA A 13 -10.32 3.73 10.28
C ALA A 13 -10.69 2.76 9.14
N MET A 14 -11.81 2.05 9.25
CA MET A 14 -12.33 1.21 8.18
C MET A 14 -12.72 2.05 6.94
N ASP A 15 -13.47 3.13 7.12
CA ASP A 15 -13.85 4.04 6.03
C ASP A 15 -12.61 4.67 5.35
N LEU A 16 -11.60 5.06 6.14
CA LEU A 16 -10.32 5.52 5.63
C LEU A 16 -9.62 4.44 4.79
N THR A 17 -9.59 3.19 5.28
CA THR A 17 -9.00 2.05 4.55
C THR A 17 -9.68 1.88 3.19
N ILE A 18 -11.01 1.93 3.16
CA ILE A 18 -11.82 1.78 1.94
C ILE A 18 -11.51 2.88 0.94
N ARG A 19 -11.54 4.15 1.37
CA ARG A 19 -11.30 5.30 0.49
C ARG A 19 -9.86 5.32 -0.02
N MET A 20 -8.88 4.99 0.83
CA MET A 20 -7.48 4.86 0.42
C MET A 20 -7.30 3.74 -0.61
N ALA A 21 -7.84 2.55 -0.37
CA ALA A 21 -7.72 1.42 -1.28
C ALA A 21 -8.33 1.75 -2.65
N HIS A 22 -9.55 2.30 -2.67
CA HIS A 22 -10.25 2.62 -3.91
C HIS A 22 -9.50 3.69 -4.73
N HIS A 23 -9.18 4.83 -4.13
CA HIS A 23 -8.59 5.95 -4.87
C HIS A 23 -7.14 5.72 -5.27
N SER A 24 -6.31 5.13 -4.40
CA SER A 24 -4.91 4.88 -4.74
C SER A 24 -4.77 3.86 -5.87
N THR A 25 -5.52 2.75 -5.81
CA THR A 25 -5.44 1.72 -6.84
C THR A 25 -6.08 2.18 -8.16
N ALA A 26 -7.12 3.03 -8.12
CA ALA A 26 -7.71 3.62 -9.32
C ALA A 26 -6.73 4.49 -10.12
N ILE A 27 -5.82 5.22 -9.44
CA ILE A 27 -4.73 5.99 -10.10
C ILE A 27 -3.80 5.06 -10.89
N GLU A 28 -3.62 3.82 -10.41
CA GLU A 28 -2.82 2.77 -11.05
C GLU A 28 -3.60 1.92 -12.06
N ASN A 29 -4.82 2.36 -12.43
CA ASN A 29 -5.75 1.70 -13.36
C ASN A 29 -6.42 0.41 -12.83
N ASN A 30 -6.61 0.30 -11.51
CA ASN A 30 -7.48 -0.74 -10.97
C ASN A 30 -8.96 -0.47 -11.35
N PRO A 31 -9.69 -1.45 -11.92
CA PRO A 31 -11.03 -1.23 -12.46
C PRO A 31 -12.16 -1.34 -11.41
N LEU A 32 -11.86 -1.64 -10.15
CA LEU A 32 -12.87 -1.89 -9.13
C LEU A 32 -13.55 -0.60 -8.68
N SER A 33 -14.88 -0.63 -8.68
CA SER A 33 -15.72 0.44 -8.14
C SER A 33 -15.63 0.51 -6.62
N LEU A 34 -16.03 1.66 -6.06
CA LEU A 34 -16.07 1.85 -4.60
C LEU A 34 -16.95 0.81 -3.90
N ALA A 35 -18.08 0.42 -4.50
CA ALA A 35 -18.97 -0.61 -3.93
C ALA A 35 -18.28 -1.97 -3.86
N GLU A 36 -17.50 -2.34 -4.89
CA GLU A 36 -16.72 -3.57 -4.90
C GLU A 36 -15.59 -3.52 -3.87
N THR A 37 -14.91 -2.38 -3.74
CA THR A 37 -13.89 -2.16 -2.71
C THR A 37 -14.48 -2.31 -1.30
N ILE A 38 -15.65 -1.72 -1.02
CA ILE A 38 -16.36 -1.89 0.26
C ILE A 38 -16.63 -3.38 0.49
N SER A 39 -17.18 -4.09 -0.49
CA SER A 39 -17.52 -5.51 -0.34
C SER A 39 -16.30 -6.37 -0.03
N ILE A 40 -15.19 -6.17 -0.73
CA ILE A 40 -13.93 -6.90 -0.51
C ILE A 40 -13.38 -6.66 0.91
N LEU A 41 -13.44 -5.41 1.39
CA LEU A 41 -12.81 -5.01 2.65
C LEU A 41 -13.67 -5.27 3.89
N THR A 42 -15.00 -5.31 3.76
CA THR A 42 -15.93 -5.41 4.90
C THR A 42 -16.66 -6.74 4.98
N THR A 43 -16.98 -7.37 3.85
CA THR A 43 -17.84 -8.57 3.81
C THR A 43 -17.11 -9.84 3.40
N GLU A 44 -15.83 -9.73 3.02
CA GLU A 44 -15.03 -10.80 2.41
C GLU A 44 -15.71 -11.50 1.22
N TYR A 45 -16.71 -10.83 0.63
CA TYR A 45 -17.50 -11.31 -0.48
C TYR A 45 -16.91 -10.80 -1.80
N ILE A 46 -16.92 -11.66 -2.81
CA ILE A 46 -16.50 -11.31 -4.16
C ILE A 46 -17.77 -11.07 -4.99
N PRO A 47 -18.08 -9.80 -5.34
CA PRO A 47 -19.37 -9.45 -5.92
C PRO A 47 -19.60 -9.97 -7.34
N ARG A 48 -18.52 -10.24 -8.08
CA ARG A 48 -18.53 -10.81 -9.44
C ARG A 48 -17.14 -11.33 -9.82
N GLU A 49 -17.05 -11.97 -10.98
CA GLU A 49 -15.77 -12.26 -11.62
C GLU A 49 -14.93 -10.99 -11.81
N MET A 50 -13.65 -11.06 -11.45
CA MET A 50 -12.70 -9.95 -11.55
C MET A 50 -11.25 -10.46 -11.67
N PRO A 51 -10.32 -9.64 -12.17
CA PRO A 51 -8.90 -9.99 -12.17
C PRO A 51 -8.38 -10.17 -10.75
N GLN A 52 -7.70 -11.29 -10.49
CA GLN A 52 -7.10 -11.59 -9.18
C GLN A 52 -6.13 -10.50 -8.72
N ARG A 53 -5.39 -9.90 -9.66
CA ARG A 53 -4.52 -8.75 -9.41
C ARG A 53 -5.31 -7.59 -8.78
N ALA A 54 -6.42 -7.19 -9.41
CA ALA A 54 -7.23 -6.07 -8.95
C ALA A 54 -7.81 -6.32 -7.56
N PHE A 55 -8.22 -7.57 -7.29
CA PHE A 55 -8.66 -7.99 -5.97
C PHE A 55 -7.58 -7.83 -4.91
N PHE A 56 -6.36 -8.35 -5.14
CA PHE A 56 -5.29 -8.29 -4.13
C PHE A 56 -4.74 -6.88 -3.92
N GLU A 57 -4.66 -6.05 -4.97
CA GLU A 57 -4.33 -4.62 -4.84
C GLU A 57 -5.24 -3.91 -3.82
N VAL A 58 -6.53 -4.26 -3.80
CA VAL A 58 -7.48 -3.75 -2.80
C VAL A 58 -7.37 -4.49 -1.48
N LYS A 59 -7.41 -5.83 -1.47
CA LYS A 59 -7.46 -6.66 -0.25
C LYS A 59 -6.26 -6.40 0.66
N ASN A 60 -5.08 -6.13 0.11
CA ASN A 60 -3.87 -5.88 0.90
C ASN A 60 -3.95 -4.63 1.78
N TYR A 61 -4.84 -3.67 1.49
CA TYR A 61 -5.06 -2.51 2.35
C TYR A 61 -5.60 -2.87 3.73
N GLN A 62 -6.28 -4.03 3.89
CA GLN A 62 -6.72 -4.52 5.21
C GLN A 62 -5.56 -4.73 6.18
N ASN A 63 -4.38 -5.08 5.68
CA ASN A 63 -3.20 -5.27 6.51
C ASN A 63 -2.35 -4.00 6.61
N MET A 64 -2.47 -3.10 5.63
CA MET A 64 -1.68 -1.87 5.56
C MET A 64 -2.08 -0.87 6.65
N LEU A 65 -3.37 -0.55 6.82
CA LEU A 65 -3.75 0.47 7.80
C LEU A 65 -3.46 0.02 9.25
N PRO A 66 -3.77 -1.22 9.68
CA PRO A 66 -3.36 -1.70 10.99
C PRO A 66 -1.85 -1.61 11.23
N PHE A 67 -1.04 -1.97 10.23
CA PHE A 67 0.42 -1.81 10.29
C PHE A 67 0.83 -0.35 10.50
N LEU A 68 0.23 0.60 9.79
CA LEU A 68 0.51 2.03 9.98
C LEU A 68 0.12 2.51 11.38
N LEU A 69 -1.07 2.15 11.86
CA LEU A 69 -1.57 2.57 13.17
C LEU A 69 -0.74 1.98 14.32
N GLU A 70 -0.33 0.71 14.21
CA GLU A 70 0.53 0.07 15.20
C GLU A 70 1.90 0.75 15.27
N ASN A 71 2.52 1.04 14.13
CA ASN A 71 3.81 1.72 14.09
C ASN A 71 3.73 3.18 14.53
N LEU A 72 2.62 3.86 14.24
CA LEU A 72 2.35 5.20 14.77
C LEU A 72 2.25 5.18 16.30
N LYS A 73 1.55 4.19 16.89
CA LYS A 73 1.45 4.01 18.34
C LYS A 73 2.81 3.75 19.00
N LYS A 74 3.70 3.03 18.30
CA LYS A 74 5.07 2.74 18.75
C LYS A 74 6.05 3.90 18.52
N GLU A 75 5.61 5.00 17.90
CA GLU A 75 6.47 6.09 17.46
C GLU A 75 7.65 5.59 16.60
N GLN A 76 7.41 4.57 15.79
CA GLN A 76 8.41 4.00 14.90
C GLN A 76 8.84 5.06 13.87
N LYS A 77 10.15 5.27 13.74
CA LYS A 77 10.70 6.15 12.71
C LYS A 77 10.49 5.53 11.32
N ILE A 78 10.22 6.38 10.34
CA ILE A 78 10.21 5.98 8.94
C ILE A 78 11.67 5.74 8.53
N ASP A 79 12.04 4.48 8.44
CA ASP A 79 13.35 4.06 7.94
C ASP A 79 13.19 3.12 6.72
N SER A 80 14.32 2.73 6.14
CA SER A 80 14.37 1.84 4.98
C SER A 80 13.68 0.48 5.25
N PHE A 81 13.73 0.00 6.49
CA PHE A 81 13.05 -1.24 6.88
C PHE A 81 11.54 -1.05 6.87
N PHE A 82 11.03 0.01 7.51
CA PHE A 82 9.61 0.35 7.53
C PHE A 82 9.00 0.48 6.13
N VAL A 83 9.68 1.20 5.22
CA VAL A 83 9.22 1.37 3.83
C VAL A 83 9.13 0.04 3.11
N ARG A 84 10.11 -0.85 3.33
CA ARG A 84 10.12 -2.19 2.72
C ARG A 84 9.04 -3.10 3.29
N GLU A 85 8.78 -3.05 4.58
CA GLU A 85 7.67 -3.79 5.21
C GLU A 85 6.32 -3.34 4.64
N LEU A 86 6.10 -2.02 4.54
CA LEU A 86 4.90 -1.46 3.93
C LEU A 86 4.72 -1.93 2.48
N HIS A 87 5.79 -1.90 1.69
CA HIS A 87 5.79 -2.45 0.32
C HIS A 87 5.51 -3.95 0.30
N GLY A 88 6.06 -4.71 1.25
CA GLY A 88 5.80 -6.15 1.43
C GLY A 88 4.33 -6.46 1.65
N ILE A 89 3.66 -5.66 2.48
CA ILE A 89 2.22 -5.77 2.76
C ILE A 89 1.40 -5.46 1.51
N LEU A 90 1.65 -4.30 0.87
CA LEU A 90 0.89 -3.85 -0.28
C LEU A 90 1.03 -4.77 -1.49
N MET A 91 2.22 -5.35 -1.70
CA MET A 91 2.51 -6.23 -2.85
C MET A 91 2.31 -7.72 -2.57
N ASN A 92 1.70 -8.07 -1.44
CA ASN A 92 1.43 -9.46 -1.10
C ASN A 92 0.55 -10.14 -2.16
N PHE A 93 0.92 -11.35 -2.60
CA PHE A 93 0.31 -12.08 -3.73
C PHE A 93 0.38 -11.38 -5.12
N LEU A 94 1.00 -10.20 -5.22
CA LEU A 94 1.16 -9.46 -6.48
C LEU A 94 2.55 -9.62 -7.07
N LEU A 95 3.59 -9.56 -6.22
CA LEU A 95 4.98 -9.62 -6.66
C LEU A 95 5.78 -10.68 -5.88
N PRO A 96 6.66 -11.44 -6.55
CA PRO A 96 7.55 -12.39 -5.88
C PRO A 96 8.63 -11.69 -5.03
N ASN A 97 9.04 -10.48 -5.42
CA ASN A 97 10.06 -9.67 -4.76
C ASN A 97 9.46 -8.55 -3.88
N LYS A 98 8.27 -8.76 -3.33
CA LYS A 98 7.66 -7.84 -2.36
C LYS A 98 8.63 -7.55 -1.20
N GLY A 99 8.65 -6.31 -0.74
CA GLY A 99 9.56 -5.85 0.31
C GLY A 99 11.06 -5.80 -0.04
N THR A 100 11.44 -5.91 -1.33
CA THR A 100 12.82 -5.68 -1.77
C THR A 100 12.92 -4.43 -2.64
N PHE A 101 14.11 -3.84 -2.70
CA PHE A 101 14.40 -2.82 -3.71
C PHE A 101 14.43 -3.41 -5.11
N LYS A 102 14.26 -2.55 -6.11
CA LYS A 102 14.42 -2.94 -7.52
C LYS A 102 15.84 -3.46 -7.76
N THR A 103 15.94 -4.55 -8.51
CA THR A 103 17.22 -5.16 -8.92
C THR A 103 17.60 -4.77 -10.34
N THR A 104 16.65 -4.28 -11.12
CA THR A 104 16.82 -3.71 -12.44
C THR A 104 16.45 -2.23 -12.43
N ASP A 105 17.04 -1.46 -13.33
CA ASP A 105 16.66 -0.06 -13.52
C ASP A 105 15.20 0.01 -14.01
N ASN A 106 14.50 1.07 -13.58
CA ASN A 106 13.14 1.34 -13.99
C ASN A 106 13.00 2.79 -14.45
N MET A 107 11.89 3.09 -15.10
CA MET A 107 11.57 4.42 -15.63
C MET A 107 10.13 4.74 -15.32
N ILE A 108 9.86 6.01 -15.04
CA ILE A 108 8.49 6.53 -14.91
C ILE A 108 8.13 7.13 -16.26
N LEU A 109 7.24 6.47 -17.00
CA LEU A 109 6.79 6.95 -18.31
C LEU A 109 6.11 8.32 -18.16
N GLY A 110 6.51 9.28 -18.99
CA GLY A 110 6.01 10.66 -18.94
C GLY A 110 6.76 11.59 -17.98
N ALA A 111 7.66 11.06 -17.15
CA ALA A 111 8.57 11.90 -16.37
C ALA A 111 9.80 12.32 -17.20
N SER A 112 10.35 13.50 -16.92
CA SER A 112 11.57 14.00 -17.56
C SER A 112 12.86 13.65 -16.80
N PHE A 113 12.74 12.93 -15.68
CA PHE A 113 13.88 12.56 -14.83
C PHE A 113 14.13 11.05 -14.89
N GLU A 114 15.39 10.67 -14.67
CA GLU A 114 15.79 9.28 -14.49
C GLU A 114 15.62 8.87 -13.04
N THR A 115 15.17 7.64 -12.81
CA THR A 115 15.08 7.10 -11.46
C THR A 115 16.47 6.68 -10.97
N THR A 116 16.68 6.66 -9.65
CA THR A 116 17.94 6.18 -9.04
C THR A 116 18.31 4.79 -9.56
N PRO A 117 19.52 4.54 -10.09
CA PRO A 117 19.94 3.21 -10.54
C PRO A 117 19.79 2.14 -9.45
N SER A 118 19.47 0.90 -9.81
CA SER A 118 19.12 -0.18 -8.86
C SER A 118 20.16 -0.38 -7.76
N PHE A 119 21.46 -0.34 -8.12
CA PHE A 119 22.57 -0.50 -7.19
C PHE A 119 22.76 0.68 -6.21
N GLN A 120 22.19 1.85 -6.52
CA GLN A 120 22.27 3.05 -5.67
C GLN A 120 21.07 3.20 -4.73
N VAL A 121 19.95 2.51 -5.00
CA VAL A 121 18.72 2.62 -4.19
C VAL A 121 18.94 2.40 -2.70
N PRO A 122 19.72 1.39 -2.24
CA PRO A 122 19.95 1.20 -0.81
C PRO A 122 20.63 2.39 -0.13
N ILE A 123 21.56 3.06 -0.83
CA ILE A 123 22.28 4.22 -0.33
C ILE A 123 21.34 5.44 -0.32
N ALA A 124 20.66 5.70 -1.43
CA ALA A 124 19.72 6.81 -1.55
C ALA A 124 18.60 6.74 -0.50
N MET A 125 18.06 5.54 -0.21
CA MET A 125 17.04 5.36 0.82
C MET A 125 17.60 5.57 2.24
N LYS A 126 18.87 5.27 2.48
CA LYS A 126 19.52 5.55 3.76
C LYS A 126 19.77 7.05 3.96
N GLU A 127 19.99 7.79 2.88
CA GLU A 127 20.16 9.25 2.92
C GLU A 127 18.83 10.01 3.03
N TRP A 128 17.75 9.42 2.53
CA TRP A 128 16.40 10.00 2.59
C TRP A 128 15.73 9.87 3.97
N CYS A 129 15.89 8.72 4.63
CA CYS A 129 15.35 8.44 5.98
C CYS A 129 16.20 9.06 7.09
#